data_AF-A0A7C8ECS9-F1
#
_entry.id   AF-A0A7C8ECS9-F1
#
_cell.length_a   1.000
_cell.length_b   1.000
_cell.length_c   1.000
_cell.angle_alpha   90.00
_cell.angle_beta   90.00
_cell.angle_gamma   90.00
#
_symmetry.space_group_name_H-M   'P 1'
#
loop_
_entity.id
_entity.type
_entity.pdbx_description
1 polymer ?
#
loop_
_entity_poly.entity_id
_entity_poly.type
_entity_poly.pdbx_seq_one_letter_code
_entity_poly.pdbx_strand_id
1 'polypeptide(L)'
;MNTDQAKRLFDKLRRKLQPKCPIPMNKQKGKKKSPAYLTGIINMIIEASAPGHPCDFDPRTLTTVTRNGYPLRTLARRVDGAFPSSVNPIAVWEIKEYYYTTTFGSRVADGVYETLLDGMELEELSEHERIDVEHLLMVDAHYTWWDCGRSYLCRIIDMLHMGYVDEVLFGREVVERLPAIVTGWIERLKAQRVR
;
A
#
# COMPACT_ATOMS: atom_id res chain seq x y z
N MET A 1 6.55 7.05 -12.53
CA MET A 1 7.75 6.56 -13.26
C MET A 1 7.34 5.70 -14.44
N ASN A 2 8.22 5.55 -15.43
CA ASN A 2 8.12 4.48 -16.43
C ASN A 2 8.88 3.21 -15.96
N THR A 3 8.74 2.11 -16.71
CA THR A 3 9.32 0.80 -16.38
C THR A 3 10.82 0.85 -16.16
N ASP A 4 11.57 1.53 -17.03
CA ASP A 4 13.03 1.59 -16.93
C ASP A 4 13.49 2.41 -15.72
N GLN A 5 12.79 3.50 -15.42
CA GLN A 5 13.05 4.30 -14.23
C GLN A 5 12.77 3.50 -12.96
N ALA A 6 11.64 2.77 -12.91
CA ALA A 6 11.28 1.92 -11.77
C ALA A 6 12.30 0.80 -11.56
N LYS A 7 12.70 0.12 -12.64
CA LYS A 7 13.75 -0.92 -12.60
C LYS A 7 15.06 -0.37 -12.06
N ARG A 8 15.55 0.77 -12.58
CA ARG A 8 16.80 1.37 -12.12
C ARG A 8 16.76 1.74 -10.64
N LEU A 9 15.64 2.29 -10.17
CA LEU A 9 15.45 2.65 -8.78
C LEU A 9 15.41 1.40 -7.89
N PHE A 10 14.65 0.39 -8.30
CA PHE A 10 14.58 -0.91 -7.63
C PHE A 10 15.98 -1.54 -7.50
N ASP A 11 16.74 -1.64 -8.59
CA ASP A 11 18.10 -2.24 -8.60
C ASP A 11 19.09 -1.43 -7.74
N LYS A 12 18.92 -0.10 -7.66
CA LYS A 12 19.71 0.77 -6.78
C LYS A 12 19.40 0.50 -5.32
N LEU A 13 18.12 0.50 -4.95
CA LEU A 13 17.67 0.31 -3.57
C LEU A 13 17.99 -1.11 -3.08
N ARG A 14 17.76 -2.14 -3.90
CA ARG A 14 18.07 -3.53 -3.55
C ARG A 14 19.55 -3.73 -3.23
N ARG A 15 20.45 -3.13 -4.02
CA ARG A 15 21.89 -3.17 -3.75
C ARG A 15 22.28 -2.41 -2.48
N LYS A 16 21.65 -1.26 -2.23
CA LYS A 16 21.95 -0.40 -1.08
C LYS A 16 21.44 -0.98 0.24
N LEU A 17 20.19 -1.46 0.25
CA LEU A 17 19.47 -1.84 1.47
C LEU A 17 19.62 -3.32 1.82
N GLN A 18 20.00 -4.17 0.85
CA GLN A 18 20.16 -5.62 1.04
C GLN A 18 18.97 -6.24 1.80
N PRO A 19 17.75 -6.08 1.26
CA PRO A 19 16.53 -6.38 2.00
C PRO A 19 16.35 -7.87 2.29
N LYS A 20 15.65 -8.17 3.39
CA LYS A 20 15.17 -9.51 3.74
C LYS A 20 13.67 -9.66 3.49
N CYS A 21 12.96 -8.54 3.25
CA CYS A 21 11.55 -8.52 2.90
C CYS A 21 11.29 -9.29 1.59
N PRO A 22 10.05 -9.77 1.37
CA PRO A 22 9.71 -10.42 0.12
C PRO A 22 9.78 -9.43 -1.06
N ILE A 23 10.30 -9.92 -2.18
CA ILE A 23 10.31 -9.21 -3.47
C ILE A 23 9.51 -10.06 -4.46
N PRO A 24 8.20 -9.81 -4.61
CA PRO A 24 7.36 -10.61 -5.49
C PRO A 24 7.68 -10.36 -6.96
N MET A 25 7.36 -11.35 -7.79
CA MET A 25 7.37 -11.20 -9.24
C MET A 25 6.04 -10.61 -9.71
N ASN A 26 6.08 -9.85 -10.80
CA ASN A 26 4.87 -9.39 -11.44
C ASN A 26 4.07 -10.58 -12.04
N LYS A 27 2.80 -10.35 -12.34
CA LYS A 27 1.90 -11.37 -12.93
C LYS A 27 2.15 -11.61 -14.43
N GLN A 28 3.18 -10.99 -15.02
CA GLN A 28 3.46 -11.08 -16.45
C GLN A 28 4.26 -12.35 -16.79
N LYS A 29 4.23 -12.76 -18.07
CA LYS A 29 4.92 -13.94 -18.58
C LYS A 29 6.00 -13.57 -19.61
N GLY A 30 6.91 -14.50 -19.89
CA GLY A 30 7.94 -14.36 -20.91
C GLY A 30 8.86 -13.15 -20.68
N LYS A 31 9.13 -12.38 -21.73
CA LYS A 31 10.05 -11.21 -21.69
C LYS A 31 9.59 -10.08 -20.77
N LYS A 32 8.30 -10.03 -20.41
CA LYS A 32 7.72 -9.03 -19.49
C LYS A 32 7.75 -9.50 -18.02
N LYS A 33 8.13 -10.75 -17.76
CA LYS A 33 8.26 -11.27 -16.40
C LYS A 33 9.44 -10.57 -15.72
N SER A 34 9.15 -9.85 -14.64
CA SER A 34 10.13 -9.13 -13.84
C SER A 34 9.71 -9.10 -12.38
N PRO A 35 10.57 -8.66 -11.45
CA PRO A 35 10.09 -8.23 -10.14
C PRO A 35 8.96 -7.20 -10.30
N ALA A 36 8.00 -7.23 -9.37
CA ALA A 36 7.06 -6.12 -9.20
C ALA A 36 7.85 -4.96 -8.57
N TYR A 37 8.31 -4.04 -9.42
CA TYR A 37 9.34 -3.06 -9.03
C TYR A 37 8.85 -2.12 -7.92
N LEU A 38 7.65 -1.56 -8.06
CA LEU A 38 7.04 -0.66 -7.07
C LEU A 38 6.80 -1.40 -5.76
N THR A 39 6.19 -2.59 -5.80
CA THR A 39 5.98 -3.42 -4.60
C THR A 39 7.30 -3.73 -3.90
N GLY A 40 8.32 -4.12 -4.67
CA GLY A 40 9.65 -4.37 -4.12
C GLY A 40 10.26 -3.11 -3.50
N ILE A 41 10.14 -1.95 -4.15
CA ILE A 41 10.60 -0.66 -3.60
C ILE A 41 9.91 -0.35 -2.27
N ILE A 42 8.58 -0.44 -2.22
CA ILE A 42 7.78 -0.20 -1.02
C ILE A 42 8.22 -1.11 0.12
N ASN A 43 8.30 -2.42 -0.13
CA ASN A 43 8.70 -3.40 0.88
C ASN A 43 10.10 -3.09 1.45
N MET A 44 11.06 -2.76 0.57
CA MET A 44 12.42 -2.39 0.98
C MET A 44 12.45 -1.12 1.83
N ILE A 45 11.64 -0.12 1.49
CA ILE A 45 11.58 1.15 2.22
C ILE A 45 10.94 0.95 3.60
N ILE A 46 9.82 0.22 3.67
CA ILE A 46 9.16 -0.10 4.94
C ILE A 46 10.10 -0.92 5.84
N GLU A 47 10.73 -1.98 5.33
CA GLU A 47 11.68 -2.80 6.11
C GLU A 47 12.84 -1.95 6.66
N ALA A 48 13.44 -1.10 5.82
CA ALA A 48 14.54 -0.23 6.24
C ALA A 48 14.11 0.85 7.25
N SER A 49 12.85 1.29 7.20
CA SER A 49 12.30 2.35 8.07
C SER A 49 11.70 1.79 9.37
N ALA A 50 11.40 0.49 9.43
CA ALA A 50 10.86 -0.19 10.60
C ALA A 50 11.75 -1.35 11.09
N PRO A 51 13.05 -1.11 11.35
CA PRO A 51 13.97 -2.17 11.73
C PRO A 51 13.53 -2.85 13.03
N GLY A 52 13.37 -4.18 12.98
CA GLY A 52 12.99 -4.99 14.14
C GLY A 52 11.49 -4.96 14.49
N HIS A 53 10.66 -4.28 13.70
CA HIS A 53 9.20 -4.30 13.87
C HIS A 53 8.54 -5.33 12.95
N PRO A 54 7.47 -6.00 13.40
CA PRO A 54 6.68 -6.89 12.55
C PRO A 54 5.98 -6.10 11.44
N CYS A 55 5.82 -6.74 10.29
CA CYS A 55 5.15 -6.19 9.12
C CYS A 55 4.66 -7.33 8.22
N ASP A 56 3.39 -7.28 7.81
CA ASP A 56 2.80 -8.23 6.87
C ASP A 56 2.88 -7.65 5.45
N PHE A 57 3.91 -8.02 4.68
CA PHE A 57 4.14 -7.55 3.29
C PHE A 57 3.29 -8.27 2.22
N ASP A 58 2.61 -9.34 2.61
CA ASP A 58 1.63 -10.10 1.81
C ASP A 58 0.77 -10.88 2.82
N PRO A 59 -0.25 -10.22 3.42
CA PRO A 59 -0.94 -10.78 4.59
C PRO A 59 -1.70 -12.08 4.28
N ARG A 60 -2.20 -12.24 3.04
CA ARG A 60 -3.00 -13.40 2.58
C ARG A 60 -4.23 -13.76 3.41
N THR A 61 -4.60 -12.90 4.36
CA THR A 61 -5.80 -13.01 5.20
C THR A 61 -6.57 -11.70 5.13
N LEU A 62 -7.83 -11.74 5.55
CA LEU A 62 -8.62 -10.52 5.69
C LEU A 62 -8.14 -9.73 6.89
N THR A 63 -8.03 -8.41 6.73
CA THR A 63 -7.70 -7.52 7.81
C THR A 63 -8.80 -7.57 8.86
N THR A 64 -8.43 -7.84 10.11
CA THR A 64 -9.39 -8.05 11.20
C THR A 64 -9.01 -7.20 12.41
N VAL A 65 -9.97 -6.42 12.90
CA VAL A 65 -9.87 -5.70 14.16
C VAL A 65 -10.59 -6.51 15.22
N THR A 66 -9.93 -6.72 16.35
CA THR A 66 -10.44 -7.47 17.50
C THR A 66 -10.53 -6.56 18.72
N ARG A 67 -11.45 -6.89 19.61
CA ARG A 67 -11.60 -6.25 20.92
C ARG A 67 -11.79 -7.33 21.97
N ASN A 68 -10.98 -7.29 23.03
CA ASN A 68 -11.00 -8.29 24.11
C ASN A 68 -10.86 -9.74 23.62
N GLY A 69 -10.09 -9.97 22.54
CA GLY A 69 -9.87 -11.28 21.96
C GLY A 69 -10.98 -11.78 21.02
N TYR A 70 -12.04 -11.01 20.79
CA TYR A 70 -13.12 -11.35 19.87
C TYR A 70 -13.06 -10.49 18.60
N PRO A 71 -13.41 -11.02 17.41
CA PRO A 71 -13.55 -10.22 16.19
C PRO A 71 -14.58 -9.11 16.38
N LEU A 72 -14.19 -7.87 16.11
CA LEU A 72 -15.06 -6.70 16.10
C LEU A 72 -15.46 -6.36 14.67
N ARG A 73 -14.49 -6.35 13.75
CA ARG A 73 -14.69 -6.05 12.33
C ARG A 73 -13.69 -6.83 11.49
N THR A 74 -14.12 -7.28 10.33
CA THR A 74 -13.25 -7.85 9.30
C THR A 74 -13.57 -7.16 7.99
N LEU A 75 -12.54 -6.62 7.34
CA LEU A 75 -12.66 -6.01 6.01
C LEU A 75 -13.10 -7.06 4.99
N ALA A 76 -13.91 -6.67 4.02
CA ALA A 76 -14.42 -7.59 3.00
C ALA A 76 -13.31 -8.14 2.09
N ARG A 77 -12.16 -7.47 2.07
CA ARG A 77 -11.06 -7.74 1.15
C ARG A 77 -9.72 -7.92 1.85
N ARG A 78 -8.81 -8.54 1.10
CA ARG A 78 -7.40 -8.63 1.48
C ARG A 78 -6.69 -7.40 0.94
N VAL A 79 -5.79 -6.86 1.75
CA VAL A 79 -4.93 -5.75 1.37
C VAL A 79 -3.57 -6.24 0.88
N ASP A 80 -2.85 -5.40 0.14
CA ASP A 80 -1.50 -5.73 -0.33
C ASP A 80 -0.47 -5.75 0.82
N GLY A 81 -0.69 -5.00 1.90
CA GLY A 81 0.11 -5.11 3.12
C GLY A 81 -0.48 -4.41 4.34
N ALA A 82 0.07 -4.76 5.51
CA ALA A 82 -0.37 -4.24 6.79
C ALA A 82 0.78 -4.10 7.78
N PHE A 83 0.71 -3.08 8.63
CA PHE A 83 1.66 -2.84 9.71
C PHE A 83 0.93 -2.66 11.05
N PRO A 84 1.39 -3.30 12.14
CA PRO A 84 2.42 -4.34 12.17
C PRO A 84 1.93 -5.69 11.64
N SER A 85 0.62 -5.90 11.61
CA SER A 85 -0.04 -7.12 11.16
C SER A 85 -1.42 -6.80 10.61
N SER A 86 -1.95 -7.69 9.79
CA SER A 86 -3.35 -7.69 9.34
C SER A 86 -4.38 -7.91 10.45
N VAL A 87 -3.95 -8.35 11.65
CA VAL A 87 -4.80 -8.36 12.84
C VAL A 87 -4.44 -7.18 13.73
N ASN A 88 -5.42 -6.31 14.00
CA ASN A 88 -5.23 -5.02 14.68
C ASN A 88 -4.13 -4.15 14.05
N PRO A 89 -4.25 -3.83 12.74
CA PRO A 89 -3.29 -2.96 12.07
C PRO A 89 -3.31 -1.54 12.64
N ILE A 90 -2.17 -0.88 12.52
CA ILE A 90 -1.99 0.57 12.62
C ILE A 90 -2.12 1.22 11.24
N ALA A 91 -1.69 0.49 10.21
CA ALA A 91 -1.81 0.91 8.83
C ALA A 91 -2.04 -0.28 7.91
N VAL A 92 -2.73 -0.04 6.80
CA VAL A 92 -2.90 -0.96 5.67
C VAL A 92 -2.66 -0.20 4.37
N TRP A 93 -2.27 -0.93 3.32
CA TRP A 93 -2.02 -0.29 2.03
C TRP A 93 -2.33 -1.16 0.83
N GLU A 94 -2.62 -0.47 -0.27
CA GLU A 94 -2.84 -0.99 -1.62
C GLU A 94 -1.73 -0.54 -2.57
N ILE A 95 -1.32 -1.41 -3.49
CA ILE A 95 -0.25 -1.16 -4.46
C ILE A 95 -0.76 -1.42 -5.88
N LYS A 96 -0.84 -0.36 -6.68
CA LYS A 96 -1.31 -0.45 -8.06
C LYS A 96 -0.17 -0.15 -9.05
N GLU A 97 0.45 -1.23 -9.55
CA GLU A 97 1.57 -1.21 -10.50
C GLU A 97 1.17 -1.66 -11.91
N TYR A 98 1.36 -0.81 -12.93
CA TYR A 98 0.92 -1.10 -14.30
C TYR A 98 1.96 -0.89 -15.42
N TYR A 99 3.25 -1.10 -15.15
CA TYR A 99 4.35 -0.77 -16.08
C TYR A 99 4.31 -1.44 -17.47
N TYR A 100 3.59 -2.55 -17.62
CA TYR A 100 3.52 -3.32 -18.87
C TYR A 100 2.16 -3.26 -19.55
N THR A 101 1.25 -2.45 -19.01
CA THR A 101 -0.10 -2.23 -19.50
C THR A 101 -0.08 -1.25 -20.67
N THR A 102 -0.71 -1.63 -21.78
CA THR A 102 -0.79 -0.79 -23.00
C THR A 102 -2.13 -0.11 -23.18
N THR A 103 -3.14 -0.52 -22.41
CA THR A 103 -4.51 0.04 -22.46
C THR A 103 -5.02 0.35 -21.07
N PHE A 104 -5.77 1.43 -20.95
CA PHE A 104 -6.55 1.66 -19.74
C PHE A 104 -7.85 0.83 -19.81
N GLY A 105 -8.17 0.13 -18.74
CA GLY A 105 -9.32 -0.79 -18.73
C GLY A 105 -9.72 -1.18 -17.32
N SER A 106 -10.68 -2.11 -17.22
CA SER A 106 -11.34 -2.48 -15.97
C SER A 106 -10.39 -2.71 -14.80
N ARG A 107 -9.25 -3.39 -15.02
CA ARG A 107 -8.27 -3.67 -13.95
C ARG A 107 -7.73 -2.42 -13.24
N VAL A 108 -7.56 -1.31 -13.96
CA VAL A 108 -7.07 -0.06 -13.33
C VAL A 108 -8.20 0.59 -12.53
N ALA A 109 -9.42 0.52 -13.05
CA ALA A 109 -10.63 0.97 -12.35
C ALA A 109 -10.88 0.16 -11.08
N ASP A 110 -10.75 -1.17 -11.15
CA ASP A 110 -10.88 -2.10 -10.02
C ASP A 110 -9.96 -1.63 -8.89
N GLY A 111 -8.70 -1.30 -9.19
CA GLY A 111 -7.76 -0.81 -8.19
C GLY A 111 -8.20 0.47 -7.47
N VAL A 112 -9.01 1.34 -8.09
CA VAL A 112 -9.55 2.56 -7.45
C VAL A 112 -10.78 2.22 -6.61
N TYR A 113 -11.69 1.42 -7.13
CA TYR A 113 -12.93 1.06 -6.42
C TYR A 113 -12.69 0.09 -5.27
N GLU A 114 -11.69 -0.78 -5.36
CA GLU A 114 -11.23 -1.62 -4.25
C GLU A 114 -10.76 -0.74 -3.08
N THR A 115 -9.87 0.22 -3.35
CA THR A 115 -9.40 1.18 -2.34
C THR A 115 -10.55 2.02 -1.79
N LEU A 116 -11.51 2.43 -2.62
CA LEU A 116 -12.68 3.17 -2.14
C LEU A 116 -13.49 2.35 -1.12
N LEU A 117 -13.73 1.07 -1.42
CA LEU A 117 -14.45 0.17 -0.52
C LEU A 117 -13.69 -0.02 0.81
N ASP A 118 -12.39 -0.31 0.74
CA ASP A 118 -11.56 -0.50 1.93
C ASP A 118 -11.60 0.77 2.81
N GLY A 119 -11.54 1.96 2.18
CA GLY A 119 -11.67 3.24 2.86
C GLY A 119 -13.01 3.45 3.56
N MET A 120 -14.12 3.12 2.91
CA MET A 120 -15.46 3.22 3.52
C MET A 120 -15.61 2.30 4.74
N GLU A 121 -15.08 1.07 4.67
CA GLU A 121 -15.14 0.13 5.80
C GLU A 121 -14.27 0.60 6.99
N LEU A 122 -13.12 1.23 6.71
CA LEU A 122 -12.25 1.82 7.72
C LEU A 122 -12.84 3.09 8.35
N GLU A 123 -13.51 3.94 7.55
CA GLU A 123 -14.26 5.09 8.06
C GLU A 123 -15.36 4.62 9.03
N GLU A 124 -16.18 3.64 8.64
CA GLU A 124 -17.25 3.11 9.50
C GLU A 124 -16.68 2.57 10.84
N LEU A 125 -15.52 1.92 10.79
CA LEU A 125 -14.81 1.46 11.99
C LEU A 125 -14.38 2.65 12.87
N SER A 126 -13.82 3.70 12.30
CA SER A 126 -13.42 4.90 13.05
C SER A 126 -14.63 5.59 13.69
N GLU A 127 -15.70 5.80 12.92
CA GLU A 127 -16.90 6.51 13.37
C GLU A 127 -17.62 5.78 14.51
N HIS A 128 -17.81 4.47 14.37
CA HIS A 128 -18.60 3.68 15.32
C HIS A 128 -17.77 3.12 16.48
N GLU A 129 -16.50 2.78 16.25
CA GLU A 129 -15.68 2.06 17.22
C GLU A 129 -14.50 2.86 17.76
N ARG A 130 -14.24 4.06 17.22
CA ARG A 130 -13.10 4.92 17.59
C ARG A 130 -11.76 4.20 17.45
N ILE A 131 -11.65 3.35 16.43
CA ILE A 131 -10.42 2.66 16.07
C ILE A 131 -9.99 3.16 14.70
N ASP A 132 -8.89 3.90 14.68
CA ASP A 132 -8.31 4.45 13.46
C ASP A 132 -7.22 3.52 12.92
N VAL A 133 -7.34 3.15 11.65
CA VAL A 133 -6.33 2.43 10.88
C VAL A 133 -5.95 3.30 9.70
N GLU A 134 -4.66 3.62 9.55
CA GLU A 134 -4.21 4.49 8.45
C GLU A 134 -4.27 3.71 7.13
N HIS A 135 -4.83 4.32 6.10
CA HIS A 135 -5.04 3.71 4.79
C HIS A 135 -4.24 4.42 3.71
N LEU A 136 -3.36 3.68 3.04
CA LEU A 136 -2.50 4.21 2.00
C LEU A 136 -2.78 3.59 0.63
N LEU A 137 -2.70 4.41 -0.40
CA LEU A 137 -2.68 3.97 -1.79
C LEU A 137 -1.36 4.36 -2.44
N MET A 138 -0.62 3.38 -2.97
CA MET A 138 0.63 3.62 -3.68
C MET A 138 0.50 3.18 -5.13
N VAL A 139 0.66 4.11 -6.07
CA VAL A 139 0.43 3.83 -7.49
C VAL A 139 1.63 4.23 -8.35
N ASP A 140 1.86 3.48 -9.43
CA ASP A 140 2.84 3.86 -10.44
C ASP A 140 2.53 3.27 -11.83
N ALA A 141 3.32 3.71 -12.82
CA ALA A 141 3.16 3.62 -14.27
C ALA A 141 2.57 4.90 -14.86
N HIS A 142 3.45 5.85 -15.18
CA HIS A 142 3.09 7.19 -15.69
C HIS A 142 2.11 7.12 -16.85
N TYR A 143 2.40 6.30 -17.87
CA TYR A 143 1.53 6.15 -19.03
C TYR A 143 0.10 5.74 -18.64
N THR A 144 -0.04 4.76 -17.76
CA THR A 144 -1.35 4.28 -17.33
C THR A 144 -2.13 5.36 -16.58
N TRP A 145 -1.51 6.02 -15.61
CA TRP A 145 -2.23 6.93 -14.72
C TRP A 145 -2.37 8.36 -15.27
N TRP A 146 -1.32 8.93 -15.86
CA TRP A 146 -1.33 10.31 -16.36
C TRP A 146 -1.89 10.39 -17.78
N ASP A 147 -1.40 9.54 -18.68
CA ASP A 147 -1.71 9.68 -20.10
C ASP A 147 -3.09 9.08 -20.42
N CYS A 148 -3.46 7.97 -19.78
CA CYS A 148 -4.74 7.31 -20.01
C CYS A 148 -5.77 7.46 -18.86
N GLY A 149 -5.32 7.70 -17.63
CA GLY A 149 -6.11 7.50 -16.41
C GLY A 149 -6.64 8.76 -15.73
N ARG A 150 -6.66 9.90 -16.42
CA ARG A 150 -6.94 11.21 -15.80
C ARG A 150 -8.22 11.26 -14.97
N SER A 151 -9.31 10.64 -15.44
CA SER A 151 -10.58 10.60 -14.68
C SER A 151 -10.46 9.83 -13.36
N TYR A 152 -9.64 8.78 -13.33
CA TYR A 152 -9.40 7.97 -12.14
C TYR A 152 -8.43 8.64 -11.17
N LEU A 153 -7.48 9.44 -11.68
CA LEU A 153 -6.72 10.34 -10.83
C LEU A 153 -7.65 11.30 -10.07
N CYS A 154 -8.66 11.88 -10.73
CA CYS A 154 -9.64 12.71 -10.04
C CYS A 154 -10.39 11.92 -8.95
N ARG A 155 -10.76 10.67 -9.20
CA ARG A 155 -11.40 9.81 -8.17
C ARG A 155 -10.47 9.54 -6.97
N ILE A 156 -9.18 9.35 -7.21
CA ILE A 156 -8.19 9.21 -6.13
C ILE A 156 -8.11 10.49 -5.30
N ILE A 157 -8.11 11.65 -5.95
CA ILE A 157 -8.18 12.94 -5.26
C ILE A 157 -9.50 13.08 -4.48
N ASP A 158 -10.64 12.66 -5.04
CA ASP A 158 -11.91 12.68 -4.32
C ASP A 158 -11.83 11.79 -3.05
N MET A 159 -11.22 10.60 -3.13
CA MET A 159 -11.05 9.72 -1.97
C MET A 159 -10.18 10.34 -0.87
N LEU A 160 -9.12 11.08 -1.22
CA LEU A 160 -8.35 11.86 -0.25
C LEU A 160 -9.22 12.91 0.45
N HIS A 161 -10.06 13.64 -0.29
CA HIS A 161 -10.93 14.67 0.29
C HIS A 161 -12.06 14.09 1.15
N MET A 162 -12.54 12.89 0.80
CA MET A 162 -13.54 12.17 1.58
C MET A 162 -12.95 11.51 2.83
N GLY A 163 -11.62 11.42 2.96
CA GLY A 163 -10.98 10.72 4.07
C GLY A 163 -10.96 9.19 3.93
N TYR A 164 -11.23 8.67 2.73
CA TYR A 164 -11.22 7.21 2.47
C TYR A 164 -9.81 6.67 2.26
N VAL A 165 -8.86 7.55 1.97
CA VAL A 165 -7.43 7.26 1.95
C VAL A 165 -6.76 8.41 2.68
N ASP A 166 -5.82 8.11 3.57
CA ASP A 166 -5.07 9.12 4.31
C ASP A 166 -3.91 9.69 3.48
N GLU A 167 -3.24 8.83 2.71
CA GLU A 167 -2.07 9.20 1.90
C GLU A 167 -2.09 8.45 0.55
N VAL A 168 -1.82 9.20 -0.52
CA VAL A 168 -1.61 8.62 -1.85
C VAL A 168 -0.21 8.96 -2.32
N LEU A 169 0.61 7.95 -2.64
CA LEU A 169 1.99 8.17 -3.11
C LEU A 169 2.16 7.71 -4.55
N PHE A 170 2.74 8.58 -5.36
CA PHE A 170 2.94 8.37 -6.79
C PHE A 170 4.40 8.05 -7.12
N GLY A 171 4.66 6.80 -7.48
CA GLY A 171 5.93 6.36 -8.05
C GLY A 171 7.16 6.67 -7.18
N ARG A 172 7.86 7.79 -7.43
CA ARG A 172 9.07 8.16 -6.66
C ARG A 172 8.77 8.70 -5.27
N GLU A 173 7.59 9.25 -5.05
CA GLU A 173 7.19 9.80 -3.75
C GLU A 173 7.30 8.76 -2.63
N VAL A 174 7.13 7.47 -2.95
CA VAL A 174 7.34 6.38 -1.99
C VAL A 174 8.73 6.38 -1.36
N VAL A 175 9.77 6.87 -2.05
CA VAL A 175 11.13 6.91 -1.50
C VAL A 175 11.33 8.11 -0.57
N GLU A 176 10.58 9.18 -0.79
CA GLU A 176 10.73 10.46 -0.09
C GLU A 176 9.80 10.55 1.12
N ARG A 177 8.54 10.13 0.96
CA ARG A 177 7.46 10.31 1.95
C ARG A 177 7.25 9.10 2.85
N LEU A 178 7.32 7.88 2.31
CA LEU A 178 7.01 6.66 3.05
C LEU A 178 7.88 6.43 4.31
N PRO A 179 9.20 6.75 4.32
CA PRO A 179 10.00 6.58 5.53
C PRO A 179 9.48 7.35 6.74
N ALA A 180 9.02 8.60 6.51
CA ALA A 180 8.44 9.44 7.55
C ALA A 180 7.10 8.88 8.05
N ILE A 181 6.26 8.40 7.13
CA ILE A 181 4.98 7.77 7.48
C ILE A 181 5.20 6.52 8.36
N VAL A 182 6.11 5.64 7.93
CA VAL A 182 6.46 4.41 8.68
C VAL A 182 7.00 4.72 10.08
N THR A 183 7.78 5.79 10.22
CA THR A 183 8.24 6.26 11.54
C THR A 183 7.05 6.63 12.42
N GLY A 184 6.03 7.30 11.87
CA GLY A 184 4.78 7.58 12.57
C GLY A 184 4.03 6.32 13.02
N TRP A 185 4.03 5.26 12.21
CA TRP A 185 3.42 3.98 12.59
C TRP A 185 4.09 3.35 13.81
N ILE A 186 5.42 3.41 13.86
CA ILE A 186 6.22 2.88 14.97
C ILE A 186 5.89 3.62 16.27
N GLU A 187 5.76 4.94 16.24
CA GLU A 187 5.41 5.73 17.41
C GLU A 187 3.99 5.41 17.90
N ARG A 188 3.02 5.26 16.98
CA ARG A 188 1.66 4.80 17.33
C ARG A 188 1.67 3.40 17.96
N LEU A 189 2.50 2.48 17.44
CA LEU A 189 2.63 1.12 17.98
C LEU A 189 3.18 1.11 19.40
N LYS A 190 4.18 1.94 19.67
CA LYS A 190 4.73 2.08 21.02
C LYS A 190 3.68 2.65 21.98
N ALA A 191 2.93 3.67 21.56
CA ALA A 191 1.89 4.27 22.38
C ALA A 191 0.76 3.30 22.75
N GLN A 192 0.40 2.38 21.85
CA GLN A 192 -0.61 1.34 22.13
C GLN A 192 -0.14 0.30 23.14
N ARG A 193 1.16 -0.01 23.22
CA ARG A 193 1.72 -1.01 24.15
C ARG A 193 1.88 -0.52 25.59
N VAL A 194 1.82 0.80 25.80
CA VAL A 194 1.94 1.43 27.12
C VAL A 194 0.56 1.58 27.80
N ARG A 195 -0.52 1.34 27.06
CA ARG A 195 -1.90 1.31 27.56
C ARG A 195 -2.33 -0.11 27.90
#